data_AF-A0A951RJL4-F1
#
_entry.id   AF-A0A951RJL4-F1
#
_cell.length_a   1.000
_cell.length_b   1.000
_cell.length_c   1.000
_cell.angle_alpha   90.00
_cell.angle_beta   90.00
_cell.angle_gamma   90.00
#
_symmetry.space_group_name_H-M   'P 1'
#
loop_
_entity.id
_entity.type
_entity.pdbx_description
1 polymer ?
#
loop_
_entity_poly.entity_id
_entity_poly.type
_entity_poly.pdbx_seq_one_letter_code
_entity_poly.pdbx_strand_id
1 'polypeptide(L)'
;MAHSLELERIAENIETTLCRVWAADGENVNDRIAARLVEMMIDRYHFKDEKQPMMEPAVDSGYQLLSQAVSKELKHVPAEILVKVLAAVYRSIQRRSKGGSSYLEFVGHFTQISPGH
;
A
#
# COMPACT_ATOMS: atom_id res chain seq x y z
N MET A 1 10.71 -22.35 -4.06
CA MET A 1 10.13 -22.12 -2.72
C MET A 1 10.61 -20.80 -2.10
N ALA A 2 11.91 -20.45 -2.16
CA ALA A 2 12.43 -19.19 -1.62
C ALA A 2 11.80 -17.90 -2.19
N HIS A 3 11.55 -17.85 -3.51
CA HIS A 3 10.90 -16.68 -4.13
C HIS A 3 9.48 -16.41 -3.63
N SER A 4 8.74 -17.43 -3.17
CA SER A 4 7.36 -17.22 -2.68
C SER A 4 7.36 -16.47 -1.34
N LEU A 5 8.27 -16.83 -0.44
CA LEU A 5 8.36 -16.26 0.91
C LEU A 5 8.85 -14.80 0.87
N GLU A 6 9.75 -14.48 -0.07
CA GLU A 6 10.24 -13.11 -0.24
C GLU A 6 9.14 -12.19 -0.77
N LEU A 7 8.39 -12.64 -1.79
CA LEU A 7 7.25 -11.88 -2.32
C LEU A 7 6.14 -11.69 -1.28
N GLU A 8 5.89 -12.70 -0.45
CA GLU A 8 4.93 -12.63 0.65
C GLU A 8 5.34 -11.62 1.71
N ARG A 9 6.62 -11.59 2.12
CA ARG A 9 7.15 -10.57 3.04
C ARG A 9 7.03 -9.15 2.49
N ILE A 10 7.27 -8.97 1.19
CA ILE A 10 7.10 -7.67 0.54
C ILE A 10 5.63 -7.25 0.57
N ALA A 11 4.72 -8.16 0.26
CA ALA A 11 3.28 -7.89 0.30
C ALA A 11 2.82 -7.56 1.73
N GLU A 12 3.23 -8.34 2.72
CA GLU A 12 2.95 -8.10 4.15
C GLU A 12 3.44 -6.73 4.59
N ASN A 13 4.62 -6.30 4.15
CA ASN A 13 5.15 -4.98 4.46
C ASN A 13 4.26 -3.85 3.91
N ILE A 14 3.88 -3.98 2.64
CA ILE A 14 3.01 -3.02 1.95
C ILE A 14 1.63 -2.98 2.62
N GLU A 15 1.01 -4.13 2.86
CA GLU A 15 -0.32 -4.24 3.47
C GLU A 15 -0.32 -3.72 4.91
N THR A 16 0.70 -4.06 5.71
CA THR A 16 0.90 -3.50 7.06
C THR A 16 0.99 -1.99 7.01
N THR A 17 1.72 -1.45 6.04
CA THR A 17 1.86 0.00 5.89
C THR A 17 0.54 0.65 5.48
N LEU A 18 -0.23 0.05 4.57
CA LEU A 18 -1.57 0.53 4.23
C LEU A 18 -2.51 0.51 5.44
N CYS A 19 -2.47 -0.54 6.27
CA CYS A 19 -3.24 -0.59 7.51
C CYS A 19 -2.80 0.48 8.51
N ARG A 20 -1.51 0.84 8.58
CA ARG A 20 -1.05 1.96 9.43
C ARG A 20 -1.58 3.31 8.95
N VAL A 21 -1.58 3.55 7.63
CA VAL A 21 -2.20 4.74 7.04
C VAL A 21 -3.69 4.78 7.40
N TRP A 22 -4.38 3.67 7.25
CA TRP A 22 -5.80 3.56 7.59
C TRP A 22 -6.08 3.76 9.07
N ALA A 23 -5.27 3.21 9.97
CA ALA A 23 -5.43 3.39 11.41
C ALA A 23 -5.15 4.83 11.87
N ALA A 24 -4.29 5.56 11.15
CA ALA A 24 -3.98 6.96 11.45
C ALA A 24 -5.11 7.92 11.05
N ASP A 25 -5.89 7.59 10.02
CA ASP A 25 -6.93 8.45 9.46
C ASP A 25 -8.11 7.62 8.91
N GLY A 26 -8.77 6.88 9.80
CA GLY A 26 -9.81 5.90 9.42
C GLY A 26 -11.07 6.50 8.81
N GLU A 27 -11.31 7.81 9.02
CA GLU A 27 -12.45 8.53 8.44
C GLU A 27 -12.22 8.90 6.97
N ASN A 28 -11.00 9.26 6.60
CA ASN A 28 -10.68 9.72 5.24
C ASN A 28 -9.99 8.64 4.40
N VAL A 29 -9.36 7.65 5.02
CA VAL A 29 -8.67 6.55 4.32
C VAL A 29 -9.60 5.37 4.15
N ASN A 30 -9.81 5.00 2.89
CA ASN A 30 -10.61 3.85 2.48
C ASN A 30 -9.90 3.09 1.36
N ASP A 31 -10.53 2.05 0.82
CA ASP A 31 -9.94 1.21 -0.24
C ASP A 31 -9.57 2.01 -1.50
N ARG A 32 -10.31 3.09 -1.81
CA ARG A 32 -9.99 3.98 -2.95
C ARG A 32 -8.69 4.73 -2.70
N ILE A 33 -8.50 5.26 -1.50
CA ILE A 33 -7.24 5.91 -1.10
C ILE A 33 -6.11 4.88 -1.11
N ALA A 34 -6.31 3.70 -0.53
CA ALA A 34 -5.31 2.63 -0.56
C ALA A 34 -4.91 2.24 -1.99
N ALA A 35 -5.87 2.05 -2.89
CA ALA A 35 -5.60 1.78 -4.31
C ALA A 35 -4.78 2.90 -4.96
N ARG A 36 -5.13 4.16 -4.67
CA ARG A 36 -4.43 5.33 -5.20
C ARG A 36 -2.99 5.40 -4.70
N LEU A 37 -2.74 5.12 -3.42
CA LEU A 37 -1.39 5.07 -2.86
C LEU A 37 -0.53 4.02 -3.55
N VAL A 38 -1.07 2.82 -3.76
CA VAL A 38 -0.36 1.74 -4.46
C VAL A 38 -0.08 2.09 -5.92
N GLU A 39 -1.04 2.70 -6.62
CA GLU A 39 -0.86 3.20 -7.99
C GLU A 39 0.29 4.21 -8.07
N MET A 40 0.32 5.20 -7.18
CA MET A 40 1.41 6.18 -7.13
C MET A 40 2.78 5.56 -6.85
N MET A 41 2.83 4.48 -6.07
CA MET A 41 4.07 3.74 -5.85
C MET A 41 4.49 2.98 -7.11
N ILE A 42 3.54 2.38 -7.85
CA ILE A 42 3.83 1.79 -9.16
C ILE A 42 4.40 2.86 -10.09
N ASP A 43 3.80 4.05 -10.13
CA ASP A 43 4.26 5.13 -11.00
C ASP A 43 5.70 5.56 -10.68
N ARG A 44 6.01 5.69 -9.39
CA ARG A 44 7.37 6.00 -8.92
C ARG A 44 8.39 4.94 -9.33
N TYR A 45 8.11 3.65 -9.11
CA TYR A 45 9.11 2.59 -9.31
C TYR A 45 9.16 2.03 -10.74
N HIS A 46 8.05 2.12 -11.48
CA HIS A 46 7.97 1.64 -12.86
C HIS A 46 8.24 2.76 -13.86
N PHE A 47 7.52 3.89 -13.75
CA PHE A 47 7.62 5.00 -14.71
C PHE A 47 8.66 6.05 -14.32
N LYS A 48 9.25 5.96 -13.11
CA LYS A 48 10.18 6.94 -12.55
C LYS A 48 9.59 8.35 -12.52
N ASP A 49 8.27 8.44 -12.34
CA ASP A 49 7.61 9.73 -12.25
C ASP A 49 7.90 10.34 -10.88
N GLU A 50 8.61 11.46 -10.88
CA GLU A 50 8.91 12.25 -9.68
C GLU A 50 7.83 13.28 -9.40
N LYS A 51 6.89 13.51 -10.33
CA LYS A 51 5.83 14.50 -10.16
C LYS A 51 4.72 13.93 -9.31
N GLN A 52 4.67 14.36 -8.05
CA GLN A 52 3.47 14.21 -7.25
C GLN A 52 2.41 15.22 -7.76
N PRO A 53 1.26 14.78 -8.28
CA PRO A 53 0.14 15.68 -8.51
C PRO A 53 -0.30 16.31 -7.17
N MET A 54 -0.98 17.45 -7.21
CA MET A 54 -1.55 18.06 -6.02
C MET A 54 -2.51 17.05 -5.36
N MET A 55 -2.18 16.60 -4.15
CA MET A 55 -2.86 15.51 -3.44
C MET A 55 -3.81 16.06 -2.38
N GLU A 56 -4.91 15.34 -2.14
CA GLU A 56 -5.69 15.51 -0.92
C GLU A 56 -4.82 15.17 0.31
N PRO A 57 -5.02 15.81 1.47
CA PRO A 57 -4.15 15.63 2.64
C PRO A 57 -3.96 14.17 3.08
N ALA A 58 -5.01 13.36 3.03
CA ALA A 58 -4.97 11.93 3.38
C ALA A 58 -4.12 11.11 2.39
N VAL A 59 -4.10 11.50 1.11
CA VAL A 59 -3.27 10.86 0.09
C VAL A 59 -1.81 11.25 0.27
N ASP A 60 -1.52 12.52 0.57
CA ASP A 60 -0.14 12.98 0.79
C ASP A 60 0.49 12.32 2.01
N SER A 61 -0.18 12.38 3.17
CA SER A 61 0.32 11.77 4.41
C SER A 61 0.52 10.26 4.27
N GLY A 62 -0.46 9.58 3.65
CA GLY A 62 -0.39 8.15 3.35
C GLY A 62 0.75 7.80 2.40
N TYR A 63 0.98 8.63 1.38
CA TYR A 63 2.05 8.42 0.42
C TYR A 63 3.43 8.61 1.06
N GLN A 64 3.61 9.62 1.89
CA GLN A 64 4.88 9.83 2.62
C GLN A 64 5.19 8.63 3.51
N LEU A 65 4.21 8.13 4.26
CA LEU A 65 4.38 6.98 5.14
C LEU A 65 4.71 5.71 4.34
N LEU A 66 3.99 5.47 3.24
CA LEU A 66 4.25 4.32 2.35
C LEU A 66 5.61 4.41 1.66
N SER A 67 5.98 5.57 1.14
CA SER A 67 7.27 5.81 0.51
C SER A 67 8.43 5.61 1.49
N GLN A 68 8.29 6.06 2.74
CA GLN A 68 9.31 5.86 3.78
C GLN A 68 9.46 4.37 4.15
N ALA A 69 8.36 3.66 4.36
CA ALA A 69 8.38 2.22 4.68
C ALA A 69 9.07 1.42 3.57
N VAL A 70 8.64 1.62 2.31
CA VAL A 70 9.24 0.92 1.16
C VAL A 70 10.71 1.29 0.98
N SER A 71 11.08 2.57 1.11
CA SER A 71 12.46 3.01 0.94
C SER A 71 13.40 2.53 2.05
N LYS A 72 12.88 2.27 3.26
CA LYS A 72 13.68 1.81 4.40
C LYS A 72 13.76 0.28 4.46
N GLU A 73 12.61 -0.38 4.38
CA GLU A 73 12.45 -1.81 4.63
C GLU A 73 12.71 -2.64 3.37
N LEU A 74 12.42 -2.08 2.19
CA LEU A 74 12.52 -2.77 0.90
C LEU A 74 13.64 -2.23 -0.01
N LYS A 75 14.59 -1.47 0.54
CA LYS A 75 15.70 -0.84 -0.22
C LYS A 75 16.57 -1.81 -1.04
N HIS A 76 16.61 -3.08 -0.63
CA HIS A 76 17.41 -4.13 -1.26
C HIS A 76 16.63 -4.91 -2.32
N VAL A 77 15.32 -4.68 -2.43
CA VAL A 77 14.44 -5.35 -3.38
C VAL A 77 14.58 -4.66 -4.75
N PRO A 78 14.82 -5.41 -5.83
CA PRO A 78 14.83 -4.84 -7.18
C PRO A 78 13.48 -4.19 -7.52
N ALA A 79 13.51 -3.03 -8.17
CA ALA A 79 12.30 -2.29 -8.52
C ALA A 79 11.29 -3.13 -9.33
N GLU A 80 11.75 -4.01 -10.21
CA GLU A 80 10.88 -4.92 -10.97
C GLU A 80 10.08 -5.87 -10.06
N ILE A 81 10.70 -6.42 -9.01
CA ILE A 81 10.04 -7.28 -8.04
C ILE A 81 9.02 -6.49 -7.23
N LEU A 82 9.43 -5.31 -6.76
CA LEU A 82 8.56 -4.41 -6.01
C LEU A 82 7.31 -4.02 -6.82
N VAL A 83 7.47 -3.65 -8.09
CA VAL A 83 6.36 -3.31 -8.99
C VAL A 83 5.41 -4.49 -9.17
N LYS A 84 5.93 -5.73 -9.32
CA LYS A 84 5.08 -6.93 -9.43
C LYS A 84 4.24 -7.16 -8.18
N VAL A 85 4.80 -6.96 -6.99
CA VAL A 85 4.06 -7.11 -5.73
C VAL A 85 3.04 -5.98 -5.57
N LEU A 86 3.42 -4.73 -5.82
CA LEU A 86 2.49 -3.59 -5.82
C LEU A 86 1.31 -3.82 -6.78
N ALA A 87 1.57 -4.32 -8.00
CA ALA A 87 0.52 -4.66 -8.96
C ALA A 87 -0.37 -5.84 -8.51
N ALA A 88 0.17 -6.78 -7.72
CA ALA A 88 -0.63 -7.84 -7.12
C ALA A 88 -1.54 -7.29 -6.00
N VAL A 89 -0.99 -6.45 -5.13
CA VAL A 89 -1.74 -5.76 -4.06
C VAL A 89 -2.84 -4.88 -4.65
N TYR A 90 -2.53 -4.07 -5.66
CA TYR A 90 -3.51 -3.22 -6.37
C TYR A 90 -4.68 -4.04 -6.92
N ARG A 91 -4.39 -5.15 -7.60
CA ARG A 91 -5.43 -6.06 -8.11
C ARG A 91 -6.25 -6.70 -6.99
N SER A 92 -5.62 -7.03 -5.85
CA SER A 92 -6.34 -7.53 -4.67
C SER A 92 -7.28 -6.49 -4.09
N ILE A 93 -6.86 -5.21 -4.01
CA ILE A 93 -7.72 -4.10 -3.59
C ILE A 93 -8.92 -3.99 -4.52
N GLN A 94 -8.69 -3.90 -5.83
CA GLN A 94 -9.76 -3.79 -6.83
C GLN A 94 -10.75 -4.95 -6.79
N ARG A 95 -10.26 -6.18 -6.56
CA ARG A 95 -11.12 -7.38 -6.53
C ARG A 95 -11.98 -7.48 -5.27
N ARG A 96 -11.45 -7.02 -4.13
CA ARG A 96 -12.09 -7.20 -2.81
C ARG A 96 -12.90 -5.99 -2.38
N SER A 97 -12.58 -4.80 -2.88
CA SER A 97 -13.30 -3.60 -2.51
C SER A 97 -14.76 -3.70 -2.98
N LYS A 98 -15.68 -3.50 -2.03
CA LYS A 98 -17.12 -3.40 -2.29
C LYS A 98 -17.63 -1.97 -2.03
N GLY A 99 -16.72 -1.00 -2.00
CA GLY A 99 -16.94 0.33 -1.42
C GLY A 99 -16.50 0.39 0.04
N GLY A 100 -16.14 1.58 0.52
CA GLY A 100 -15.62 1.77 1.88
C GLY A 100 -14.23 1.14 2.07
N SER A 101 -14.03 0.48 3.21
CA SER A 101 -12.73 -0.03 3.67
C SER A 101 -12.67 -1.56 3.74
N SER A 102 -13.48 -2.27 2.94
CA SER A 102 -13.59 -3.75 3.00
C SER A 102 -12.27 -4.48 2.74
N TYR A 103 -11.43 -3.99 1.84
CA TYR A 103 -10.11 -4.57 1.64
C TYR A 103 -9.24 -4.34 2.87
N LEU A 104 -9.19 -3.10 3.38
CA LEU A 104 -8.38 -2.73 4.53
C LEU A 104 -8.80 -3.47 5.81
N GLU A 105 -10.10 -3.68 6.03
CA GLU A 105 -10.65 -4.54 7.09
C GLU A 105 -10.16 -5.98 6.92
N PHE A 106 -10.26 -6.52 5.70
CA PHE A 106 -9.83 -7.89 5.40
C PHE A 106 -8.33 -8.09 5.69
N VAL A 107 -7.46 -7.20 5.19
CA VAL A 107 -6.01 -7.32 5.45
C VAL A 107 -5.65 -6.96 6.89
N GLY A 108 -6.45 -6.10 7.55
CA GLY A 108 -6.33 -5.76 8.97
C GLY A 108 -6.38 -6.97 9.90
N HIS A 109 -7.12 -8.02 9.53
CA HIS A 109 -7.14 -9.29 10.28
C HIS A 109 -5.80 -10.03 10.26
N PHE A 110 -4.97 -9.83 9.24
CA PHE A 110 -3.65 -10.46 9.14
C PHE A 110 -2.56 -9.58 9.75
N THR A 111 -2.66 -8.27 9.57
CA THR A 111 -1.69 -7.31 10.11
C THR A 111 -1.92 -6.96 11.59
N GLN A 112 -3.09 -7.32 12.13
CA GLN A 112 -3.56 -6.93 13.47
C GLN A 112 -3.64 -5.41 13.65
N ILE A 113 -3.89 -4.66 12.56
CA ILE A 113 -3.98 -3.20 12.55
C ILE A 113 -5.33 -2.80 11.95
N SER A 114 -6.09 -2.01 12.71
CA SER A 114 -7.35 -1.39 12.28
C SER A 114 -7.49 -0.02 12.96
N PRO A 115 -8.37 0.87 12.48
CA PRO A 115 -8.74 2.08 13.20
C PRO A 115 -9.31 1.68 14.56
N GLY A 116 -8.87 2.35 15.62
CA GLY A 116 -9.50 2.25 16.93
C GLY A 116 -10.93 2.78 16.83
N HIS A 117 -11.90 2.05 17.39
CA HIS A 117 -13.22 2.59 17.69
C HIS A 117 -13.16 3.37 19.00
#